data_AF-A0A0P9DYA4-F1
#
_entry.id   AF-A0A0P9DYA4-F1
#
_cell.length_a   1.000
_cell.length_b   1.000
_cell.length_c   1.000
_cell.angle_alpha   90.00
_cell.angle_beta   90.00
_cell.angle_gamma   90.00
#
_symmetry.space_group_name_H-M   'P 1'
#
loop_
_entity.id
_entity.type
_entity.pdbx_description
1 polymer ?
#
loop_
_entity_poly.entity_id
_entity_poly.type
_entity_poly.pdbx_seq_one_letter_code
_entity_poly.pdbx_strand_id
1 'polypeptide(L)'
;MFDLVLSQLAQGITPVETALEVGITELENVERVSGVLEAAKTGARKFLEKVMQHAGLTSTMTDTRALTLVEPTETESFDSDKLKSLIADLVGNGGRDAEIAGLLAKCRKKNKRAGYLMVKARSGE
;
A
#
# COMPACT_ATOMS: atom_id res chain seq x y z
N MET A 1 13.52 30.23 -2.54
CA MET A 1 14.72 29.66 -1.86
C MET A 1 15.58 28.90 -2.87
N PHE A 2 15.05 27.88 -3.55
CA PHE A 2 15.80 27.14 -4.57
C PHE A 2 16.38 28.02 -5.69
N ASP A 3 15.63 29.00 -6.20
CA ASP A 3 16.12 29.90 -7.26
C ASP A 3 17.37 30.69 -6.82
N LEU A 4 17.43 31.09 -5.55
CA LEU A 4 18.59 31.79 -4.98
C LEU A 4 19.80 30.85 -4.88
N VAL A 5 19.58 29.62 -4.39
CA VAL A 5 20.64 28.61 -4.24
C VAL A 5 21.20 28.19 -5.60
N LEU A 6 20.33 28.00 -6.59
CA LEU A 6 20.72 27.70 -7.97
C LEU A 6 21.51 28.86 -8.60
N SER A 7 21.08 30.11 -8.37
CA SER A 7 21.81 31.29 -8.84
C SER A 7 23.21 31.39 -8.21
N GLN A 8 23.35 31.12 -6.91
CA GLN A 8 24.64 31.17 -6.21
C GLN A 8 25.56 30.01 -6.62
N LEU A 9 25.00 28.83 -6.87
CA LEU A 9 25.72 27.69 -7.42
C LEU A 9 26.26 28.00 -8.83
N ALA A 10 25.44 28.58 -9.71
CA ALA A 10 25.86 28.98 -11.06
C ALA A 10 26.97 30.04 -11.06
N GLN A 11 27.04 30.87 -10.01
CA GLN A 11 28.08 31.88 -9.82
C GLN A 11 29.34 31.31 -9.13
N GLY A 12 29.36 30.03 -8.76
CA GLY A 12 30.46 29.38 -8.05
C GLY A 12 30.61 29.83 -6.59
N ILE A 13 29.61 30.51 -6.03
CA ILE A 13 29.61 31.02 -4.65
C ILE A 13 29.28 29.91 -3.66
N THR A 14 28.35 29.02 -4.04
CA THR A 14 27.89 27.91 -3.21
C THR A 14 28.44 26.59 -3.76
N PRO A 15 29.09 25.74 -2.94
CA PRO A 15 29.49 24.40 -3.33
C PRO A 15 28.29 23.52 -3.71
N VAL A 16 28.50 22.56 -4.60
CA VAL A 16 27.45 21.62 -5.06
C VAL A 16 26.86 20.86 -3.86
N GLU A 17 27.71 20.44 -2.93
CA GLU A 17 27.33 19.68 -1.74
C GLU A 17 26.35 20.48 -0.88
N THR A 18 26.60 21.77 -0.68
CA THR A 18 25.70 22.65 0.09
C THR A 18 24.35 22.83 -0.63
N ALA A 19 24.35 22.95 -1.95
CA ALA A 19 23.11 23.05 -2.72
C ALA A 19 22.28 21.75 -2.64
N LEU A 20 22.94 20.59 -2.67
CA LEU A 20 22.30 19.29 -2.51
C LEU A 20 21.71 19.10 -1.11
N GLU A 21 22.43 19.51 -0.06
CA GLU A 21 21.93 19.45 1.33
C GLU A 21 20.66 20.29 1.55
N VAL A 22 20.58 21.47 0.91
CA VAL A 22 19.34 22.26 0.91
C VAL A 22 18.19 21.49 0.26
N GLY A 23 18.45 20.80 -0.86
CA GLY A 23 17.46 19.95 -1.52
C GLY A 23 16.98 18.78 -0.65
N ILE A 24 17.92 18.08 0.01
CA ILE A 24 17.60 16.97 0.91
C ILE A 24 16.76 17.46 2.10
N THR A 25 17.18 18.56 2.74
CA THR A 25 16.45 19.14 3.89
C THR A 25 14.99 19.47 3.55
N GLU A 26 14.76 20.06 2.36
CA GLU A 26 13.41 20.38 1.92
C GLU A 26 12.59 19.13 1.57
N LEU A 27 13.21 18.10 0.99
CA LEU A 27 12.54 16.81 0.79
C LEU A 27 12.12 16.17 2.12
N GLU A 28 13.00 16.14 3.12
CA GLU A 28 12.69 15.64 4.46
C GLU A 28 11.54 16.43 5.11
N ASN A 29 11.50 17.75 4.90
CA ASN A 29 10.39 18.58 5.36
C ASN A 29 9.06 18.22 4.69
N VAL A 30 9.07 18.02 3.36
CA VAL A 30 7.90 17.59 2.61
C VAL A 30 7.44 16.21 3.08
N GLU A 31 8.35 15.26 3.25
CA GLU A 31 8.05 13.91 3.75
C GLU A 31 7.43 13.95 5.15
N ARG A 32 7.97 14.77 6.05
CA ARG A 32 7.43 14.95 7.40
C ARG A 32 6.00 15.48 7.37
N VAL A 33 5.72 16.51 6.57
CA VAL A 33 4.37 17.08 6.46
C VAL A 33 3.40 16.08 5.81
N SER A 34 3.86 15.40 4.75
CA SER A 34 3.09 14.35 4.07
C SER A 34 2.72 13.20 5.01
N GLY A 35 3.66 12.77 5.86
CA GLY A 35 3.42 11.74 6.87
C GLY A 35 2.30 12.12 7.85
N VAL A 36 2.26 13.38 8.30
CA VAL A 36 1.18 13.89 9.16
C VAL A 36 -0.16 13.88 8.43
N LEU A 37 -0.19 14.30 7.16
CA LEU A 37 -1.41 14.30 6.35
C LEU A 37 -1.95 12.89 6.09
N GLU A 38 -1.08 11.93 5.78
CA GLU A 38 -1.48 10.53 5.58
C GLU A 38 -1.97 9.88 6.88
N ALA A 39 -1.36 10.22 8.02
CA ALA A 39 -1.85 9.79 9.33
C ALA A 39 -3.26 10.35 9.62
N ALA A 40 -3.47 11.65 9.40
CA ALA A 40 -4.78 12.30 9.58
C ALA A 40 -5.85 11.69 8.65
N LYS A 41 -5.51 11.47 7.38
CA LYS A 41 -6.37 10.82 6.39
C LYS A 41 -6.72 9.38 6.78
N THR A 42 -5.75 8.63 7.31
CA THR A 42 -5.99 7.28 7.85
C THR A 42 -6.92 7.32 9.06
N GLY A 43 -6.74 8.30 9.96
CA GLY A 43 -7.62 8.52 11.10
C GLY A 43 -9.06 8.81 10.68
N ALA A 44 -9.25 9.73 9.71
CA ALA A 44 -10.56 10.05 9.16
C ALA A 44 -11.24 8.84 8.49
N ARG A 45 -10.48 8.02 7.74
CA ARG A 45 -10.99 6.78 7.16
C ARG A 45 -11.45 5.77 8.20
N LYS A 46 -10.67 5.55 9.26
CA LYS A 46 -11.05 4.67 10.38
C LYS A 46 -12.29 5.17 11.10
N PHE A 47 -12.45 6.48 11.25
CA PHE A 47 -13.66 7.07 11.81
C PHE A 47 -14.88 6.76 10.93
N LEU A 48 -14.80 6.99 9.62
CA LEU A 48 -15.89 6.66 8.68
C LEU A 48 -16.24 5.17 8.71
N GLU A 49 -15.24 4.29 8.74
CA GLU A 49 -15.43 2.85 8.86
C GLU A 49 -16.21 2.49 10.14
N LYS A 50 -15.82 3.04 11.29
CA LYS A 50 -16.53 2.83 12.56
C LYS A 50 -17.96 3.33 12.54
N VAL A 51 -18.22 4.48 11.91
CA VAL A 51 -19.58 5.03 11.76
C VAL A 51 -20.43 4.09 10.92
N MET A 52 -19.92 3.62 9.78
CA MET A 52 -20.64 2.66 8.93
C MET A 52 -20.90 1.35 9.66
N GLN A 53 -19.92 0.80 10.39
CA GLN A 53 -20.08 -0.41 11.19
C GLN A 53 -21.13 -0.24 12.29
N HIS A 54 -21.10 0.88 13.03
CA HIS A 54 -22.08 1.17 14.07
C HIS A 54 -23.50 1.29 13.51
N ALA A 55 -23.65 1.86 12.31
CA ALA A 55 -24.92 1.97 11.62
C ALA A 55 -25.36 0.68 10.89
N GLY A 56 -24.54 -0.38 10.89
CA GLY A 56 -24.81 -1.62 10.15
C GLY A 56 -24.80 -1.46 8.62
N LEU A 57 -24.08 -0.44 8.11
CA LEU A 57 -24.03 -0.12 6.68
C LEU A 57 -22.80 -0.75 6.03
N THR A 58 -23.02 -1.54 4.96
CA THR A 58 -21.94 -2.05 4.10
C THR A 58 -21.64 -1.13 2.92
N SER A 59 -22.62 -0.33 2.49
CA SER A 59 -22.44 0.74 1.51
C SER A 59 -23.40 1.90 1.79
N THR A 60 -22.96 3.13 1.50
CA THR A 60 -23.81 4.32 1.58
C THR A 60 -23.33 5.40 0.62
N MET A 61 -24.19 6.38 0.37
CA MET A 61 -23.91 7.55 -0.47
C MET A 61 -24.00 8.80 0.39
N THR A 62 -23.02 9.70 0.23
CA THR A 62 -23.13 11.09 0.67
C THR A 62 -23.43 11.97 -0.55
N ASP A 63 -23.58 13.27 -0.31
CA ASP A 63 -23.84 14.24 -1.39
C ASP A 63 -22.79 14.14 -2.51
N THR A 64 -21.53 13.91 -2.15
CA THR A 64 -20.38 13.95 -3.08
C THR A 64 -19.65 12.62 -3.25
N ARG A 65 -19.86 11.63 -2.36
CA ARG A 65 -19.04 10.40 -2.33
C ARG A 65 -19.88 9.14 -2.19
N ALA A 66 -19.40 8.08 -2.81
CA ALA A 66 -19.84 6.71 -2.55
C ALA A 66 -18.88 6.05 -1.55
N LEU A 67 -19.44 5.45 -0.50
CA LEU A 67 -18.70 4.74 0.54
C LEU A 67 -19.06 3.25 0.52
N THR A 68 -18.06 2.39 0.54
CA THR A 68 -18.25 0.93 0.60
C THR A 68 -17.25 0.30 1.55
N LEU A 69 -17.73 -0.48 2.52
CA LEU A 69 -16.90 -1.34 3.33
C LEU A 69 -16.57 -2.60 2.52
N VAL A 70 -15.30 -2.77 2.19
CA VAL A 70 -14.82 -3.99 1.56
C VAL A 70 -14.40 -4.96 2.66
N GLU A 71 -15.04 -6.11 2.70
CA GLU A 71 -14.74 -7.15 3.67
C GLU A 71 -13.32 -7.72 3.46
N PRO A 72 -12.70 -8.27 4.53
CA PRO A 72 -11.43 -8.97 4.40
C PRO A 72 -11.56 -10.16 3.45
N THR A 73 -10.73 -10.20 2.41
CA THR A 73 -10.67 -11.32 1.47
C THR A 73 -9.43 -12.16 1.74
N GLU A 74 -9.58 -13.48 1.79
CA GLU A 74 -8.42 -14.38 1.71
C GLU A 74 -7.85 -14.28 0.30
N THR A 75 -6.63 -13.77 0.16
CA THR A 75 -5.91 -13.76 -1.10
C THR A 75 -4.74 -14.72 -0.99
N GLU A 76 -4.73 -15.76 -1.82
CA GLU A 76 -3.55 -16.60 -1.97
C GLU A 76 -2.58 -15.90 -2.93
N SER A 77 -1.34 -15.71 -2.50
CA SER A 77 -0.30 -14.94 -3.21
C SER A 77 0.14 -15.57 -4.55
N PHE A 78 -0.38 -16.76 -4.87
CA PHE A 78 -0.10 -17.53 -6.07
C PHE A 78 -1.41 -18.07 -6.64
N ASP A 79 -1.41 -18.29 -7.96
CA ASP A 79 -2.46 -19.06 -8.65
C ASP A 79 -2.52 -20.46 -8.00
N SER A 80 -3.46 -20.63 -7.07
CA SER A 80 -3.56 -21.76 -6.15
C SER A 80 -3.53 -23.08 -6.89
N ASP A 81 -4.17 -23.11 -8.06
CA ASP A 81 -4.37 -24.31 -8.84
C ASP A 81 -3.10 -24.72 -9.57
N LYS A 82 -2.33 -23.75 -10.10
CA LYS A 82 -1.00 -24.03 -10.68
C LYS A 82 0.00 -24.50 -9.63
N LEU A 83 0.00 -23.88 -8.44
CA LEU A 83 0.90 -24.28 -7.35
C LEU A 83 0.53 -25.68 -6.81
N LYS A 84 -0.75 -25.98 -6.68
CA LYS A 84 -1.23 -27.33 -6.29
C LYS A 84 -0.83 -28.37 -7.32
N SER A 85 -0.97 -28.08 -8.61
CA SER A 85 -0.56 -28.98 -9.70
C SER A 85 0.95 -29.26 -9.62
N LEU A 86 1.77 -28.22 -9.50
CA LEU A 86 3.22 -28.36 -9.40
C LEU A 86 3.65 -29.18 -8.17
N ILE A 87 3.01 -28.96 -7.02
CA ILE A 87 3.26 -29.76 -5.81
C ILE A 87 2.88 -31.23 -6.05
N ALA A 88 1.74 -31.48 -6.69
CA ALA A 88 1.31 -32.85 -7.01
C ALA A 88 2.29 -33.56 -7.97
N ASP A 89 2.77 -32.86 -8.99
CA ASP A 89 3.74 -33.38 -9.95
C ASP A 89 5.08 -33.71 -9.27
N LEU A 90 5.57 -32.82 -8.40
CA LEU A 90 6.82 -33.02 -7.64
C LEU A 90 6.71 -34.16 -6.60
N VAL A 91 5.54 -34.34 -5.97
CA VAL A 91 5.29 -35.49 -5.10
C VAL A 91 5.26 -36.80 -5.91
N GLY A 92 4.68 -36.77 -7.11
CA GLY A 92 4.61 -37.91 -8.02
C GLY A 92 5.97 -38.40 -8.52
N ASN A 93 6.95 -37.49 -8.67
CA ASN A 93 8.31 -37.81 -9.08
C ASN A 93 9.17 -38.45 -7.98
N GLY A 94 8.80 -38.27 -6.70
CA GLY A 94 9.45 -38.90 -5.56
C GLY A 94 10.87 -38.40 -5.25
N GLY A 95 11.51 -39.02 -4.25
CA GLY A 95 12.87 -38.68 -3.84
C GLY A 95 13.03 -37.22 -3.38
N ARG A 96 14.02 -36.52 -3.95
CA ARG A 96 14.36 -35.13 -3.61
C ARG A 96 13.24 -34.13 -3.99
N ASP A 97 12.46 -34.45 -5.01
CA ASP A 97 11.37 -33.59 -5.50
C ASP A 97 10.18 -33.58 -4.52
N ALA A 98 9.92 -34.69 -3.84
CA ALA A 98 8.91 -34.77 -2.79
C ALA A 98 9.28 -33.92 -1.55
N GLU A 99 10.57 -33.85 -1.21
CA GLU A 99 11.05 -32.96 -0.14
C GLU A 99 10.90 -31.48 -0.52
N ILE A 100 11.20 -31.13 -1.79
CA ILE A 100 11.00 -29.78 -2.34
C ILE A 100 9.51 -29.41 -2.32
N ALA A 101 8.62 -30.34 -2.69
CA ALA A 101 7.18 -30.14 -2.61
C ALA A 101 6.70 -29.85 -1.17
N GLY A 102 7.25 -30.57 -0.18
CA GLY A 102 7.00 -30.33 1.23
C GLY A 102 7.46 -28.95 1.72
N LEU A 103 8.60 -28.46 1.22
CA LEU A 103 9.08 -27.11 1.50
C LEU A 103 8.22 -26.03 0.84
N LEU A 104 7.82 -26.22 -0.42
CA LEU A 104 6.92 -25.33 -1.15
C LEU A 104 5.55 -25.22 -0.47
N ALA A 105 4.99 -26.34 -0.02
CA ALA A 105 3.74 -26.36 0.73
C ALA A 105 3.84 -25.59 2.06
N LYS A 106 4.97 -25.68 2.77
CA LYS A 106 5.23 -24.93 4.01
C LYS A 106 5.40 -23.43 3.76
N CYS A 107 5.90 -23.04 2.61
CA CYS A 107 5.99 -21.64 2.19
C CYS A 107 4.63 -21.03 1.76
N ARG A 108 3.56 -21.83 1.68
CA ARG A 108 2.20 -21.35 1.38
C ARG A 108 1.68 -20.49 2.53
N LYS A 109 1.97 -19.20 2.49
CA LYS A 109 1.36 -18.21 3.37
C LYS A 109 -0.02 -17.85 2.82
N LYS A 110 -1.06 -18.30 3.52
CA LYS A 110 -2.41 -17.71 3.37
C LYS A 110 -2.34 -16.30 3.95
N ASN A 111 -2.44 -15.30 3.09
CA ASN A 111 -2.48 -13.91 3.52
C ASN A 111 -3.93 -13.44 3.53
N LYS A 112 -4.43 -13.03 4.69
CA LYS A 112 -5.70 -12.31 4.77
C LYS A 112 -5.44 -10.88 4.36
N ARG A 113 -6.03 -10.45 3.24
CA ARG A 113 -6.09 -9.02 2.94
C ARG A 113 -7.08 -8.41 3.90
N ALA A 114 -6.63 -7.46 4.73
CA ALA A 114 -7.51 -6.74 5.61
C ALA A 114 -8.59 -6.01 4.79
N GLY A 115 -9.82 -6.00 5.32
CA GLY A 115 -10.90 -5.18 4.77
C GLY A 115 -10.52 -3.70 4.81
N TYR A 116 -11.16 -2.90 3.98
CA TYR A 116 -10.88 -1.47 3.92
C TYR A 116 -12.11 -0.66 3.47
N LEU A 117 -12.15 0.61 3.87
CA LEU A 117 -13.14 1.55 3.38
C LEU A 117 -12.75 2.09 1.99
N MET A 118 -13.54 1.75 0.98
CA MET A 118 -13.48 2.35 -0.35
C MET A 118 -14.28 3.65 -0.37
N VAL A 119 -13.63 4.74 -0.81
CA VAL A 119 -14.24 6.07 -0.96
C VAL A 119 -14.09 6.47 -2.42
N LYS A 120 -15.20 6.56 -3.16
CA LYS A 120 -15.23 6.97 -4.56
C LYS A 120 -15.94 8.30 -4.72
N ALA A 121 -15.59 9.06 -5.76
CA ALA A 121 -16.46 10.14 -6.22
C ALA A 121 -17.81 9.54 -6.60
N ARG A 122 -18.90 10.27 -6.33
CA ARG A 122 -20.22 9.89 -6.83
C ARG A 122 -20.14 9.90 -8.36
N SER A 123 -20.17 8.71 -8.98
CA SER A 123 -20.28 8.60 -10.44
C SER A 123 -21.65 9.13 -10.83
N GLY A 124 -21.68 10.35 -11.34
CA GLY A 124 -22.90 11.11 -11.61
C GLY A 124 -22.63 12.59 -11.88
N GLU A 125 -21.58 12.88 -12.65
CA GLU A 125 -21.51 13.94 -13.67
C GLU A 125 -20.76 13.35 -14.87
#